data_AF-A0A4Q6FPT6-F1
#
_entry.id   AF-A0A4Q6FPT6-F1
#
_cell.length_a   1.000
_cell.length_b   1.000
_cell.length_c   1.000
_cell.angle_alpha   90.00
_cell.angle_beta   90.00
_cell.angle_gamma   90.00
#
_symmetry.space_group_name_H-M   'P 1'
#
loop_
_entity.id
_entity.type
_entity.pdbx_description
1 polymer ?
#
loop_
_entity_poly.entity_id
_entity_poly.type
_entity_poly.pdbx_seq_one_letter_code
_entity_poly.pdbx_strand_id
1 'polypeptide(L)'
;MVLPSKHISISIKASPTLTYGYAANPENLPHWAAGLSSGIRREGESWVTDSPMGKVSVNFSEKNSFGVLDHTVTMPTGEKVLNPMRVLPNA
;
A
#
# COMPACT_ATOMS: atom_id res chain seq x y z
N MET A 1 14.73 -19.91 12.83
CA MET A 1 15.05 -20.03 11.39
C MET A 1 14.53 -18.75 10.73
N VAL A 2 15.33 -18.06 9.92
CA VAL A 2 14.89 -16.83 9.22
C VAL A 2 14.45 -17.20 7.81
N LEU A 3 13.33 -16.64 7.36
CA LEU A 3 12.85 -16.82 5.99
C LEU A 3 13.64 -15.91 5.03
N PRO A 4 13.84 -16.30 3.76
CA PRO A 4 14.45 -15.42 2.77
C PRO A 4 13.57 -14.19 2.54
N SER A 5 14.20 -13.04 2.30
CA SER A 5 13.53 -11.80 1.92
C SER A 5 14.05 -11.29 0.57
N LYS A 6 13.21 -10.58 -0.17
CA LYS A 6 13.58 -9.91 -1.42
C LYS A 6 13.10 -8.47 -1.37
N HIS A 7 14.04 -7.53 -1.47
CA HIS A 7 13.71 -6.11 -1.60
C HIS A 7 13.48 -5.77 -3.07
N ILE A 8 12.34 -5.13 -3.35
CA ILE A 8 12.03 -4.58 -4.67
C ILE A 8 12.15 -3.07 -4.56
N SER A 9 12.87 -2.44 -5.49
CA SER A 9 13.05 -0.99 -5.52
C SER A 9 13.04 -0.48 -6.95
N ILE A 10 12.60 0.77 -7.11
CA ILE A 10 12.61 1.50 -8.38
C ILE A 10 12.81 2.98 -8.11
N SER A 11 13.52 3.66 -9.01
CA SER A 11 13.69 5.11 -8.96
C SER A 11 12.54 5.82 -9.67
N ILE A 12 12.00 6.86 -9.04
CA ILE A 12 10.95 7.71 -9.61
C ILE A 12 11.52 9.10 -9.80
N LYS A 13 11.40 9.66 -11.01
CA LYS A 13 11.88 11.02 -11.36
C LYS A 13 10.92 12.10 -10.84
N ALA A 14 10.72 12.14 -9.52
CA ALA A 14 9.90 13.11 -8.81
C ALA A 14 10.44 13.32 -7.38
N SER A 15 10.00 14.38 -6.70
CA SER A 15 10.41 14.62 -5.32
C SER A 15 9.84 13.54 -4.38
N PRO A 16 10.56 13.15 -3.31
CA PRO A 16 10.07 12.17 -2.34
C PRO A 16 8.71 12.56 -1.74
N THR A 17 8.50 13.86 -1.48
CA THR A 17 7.23 14.38 -0.95
C THR A 17 6.06 14.18 -1.90
N LEU A 18 6.24 14.44 -3.20
CA LEU A 18 5.18 14.25 -4.20
C LEU A 18 4.87 12.75 -4.39
N THR A 19 5.91 11.94 -4.50
CA THR A 19 5.78 10.47 -4.61
C THR A 19 5.07 9.89 -3.39
N TYR A 20 5.46 10.28 -2.19
CA TYR A 20 4.82 9.87 -0.94
C TYR A 20 3.37 10.31 -0.90
N GLY A 21 3.07 11.59 -1.17
CA GLY A 21 1.70 12.10 -1.13
C GLY A 21 0.77 11.39 -2.10
N TYR A 22 1.27 11.05 -3.29
CA TYR A 22 0.52 10.30 -4.28
C TYR A 22 0.28 8.85 -3.84
N ALA A 23 1.33 8.14 -3.42
CA ALA A 23 1.24 6.72 -3.03
C ALA A 23 0.52 6.50 -1.69
N ALA A 24 0.58 7.47 -0.76
CA ALA A 24 -0.09 7.44 0.53
C ALA A 24 -1.59 7.69 0.45
N ASN A 25 -2.10 8.23 -0.66
CA ASN A 25 -3.54 8.41 -0.84
C ASN A 25 -4.17 7.10 -1.34
N PRO A 26 -5.01 6.43 -0.55
CA PRO A 26 -5.62 5.17 -0.96
C PRO A 26 -6.47 5.31 -2.23
N GLU A 27 -7.04 6.49 -2.52
CA GLU A 27 -7.79 6.73 -3.77
C GLU A 27 -6.93 6.58 -5.03
N ASN A 28 -5.61 6.71 -4.92
CA ASN A 28 -4.69 6.50 -6.03
C ASN A 28 -4.29 5.03 -6.21
N LEU A 29 -4.64 4.13 -5.28
CA LEU A 29 -4.25 2.73 -5.35
C LEU A 29 -4.61 2.04 -6.67
N PRO A 30 -5.82 2.24 -7.26
CA PRO A 30 -6.16 1.62 -8.54
C PRO A 30 -5.22 2.00 -9.69
N HIS A 31 -4.51 3.13 -9.60
CA HIS A 31 -3.58 3.58 -10.64
C HIS A 31 -2.26 2.81 -10.65
N TRP A 32 -1.85 2.18 -9.55
CA TRP A 32 -0.51 1.59 -9.43
C TRP A 32 -0.47 0.21 -8.77
N ALA A 33 -1.49 -0.15 -7.98
CA ALA A 33 -1.61 -1.48 -7.39
C ALA A 33 -2.55 -2.33 -8.26
N ALA A 34 -1.97 -3.15 -9.15
CA ALA A 34 -2.74 -3.95 -10.11
C ALA A 34 -3.84 -4.81 -9.45
N GLY A 35 -3.59 -5.34 -8.25
CA GLY A 35 -4.56 -6.12 -7.47
C GLY A 35 -5.77 -5.34 -6.97
N LEU A 36 -5.76 -4.02 -7.11
CA LEU A 36 -6.82 -3.09 -6.66
C LEU A 36 -7.42 -2.29 -7.85
N SER A 37 -7.13 -2.71 -9.09
CA SER A 37 -7.55 -2.01 -10.32
C SER A 37 -9.06 -1.98 -10.53
N SER A 38 -9.82 -2.89 -9.90
CA SER A 38 -11.29 -2.90 -9.89
C SER A 38 -11.91 -1.75 -9.08
N GLY A 39 -11.08 -0.97 -8.38
CA GLY A 39 -11.49 0.19 -7.61
C GLY A 39 -11.39 -0.05 -6.10
N ILE A 40 -11.24 1.04 -5.36
CA ILE A 40 -11.17 1.00 -3.90
C ILE A 40 -12.18 1.99 -3.34
N ARG A 41 -12.79 1.63 -2.22
CA ARG A 41 -13.82 2.44 -1.58
C ARG A 41 -13.65 2.43 -0.08
N ARG A 42 -14.09 3.49 0.57
CA ARG A 42 -14.03 3.62 2.01
C ARG A 42 -15.24 2.98 2.67
N GLU A 43 -15.00 2.16 3.68
CA GLU A 43 -16.01 1.62 4.59
C GLU A 43 -15.58 1.90 6.03
N GLY A 44 -16.21 2.90 6.66
CA GLY A 44 -15.78 3.39 7.97
C GLY A 44 -14.35 3.94 7.91
N GLU A 45 -13.45 3.29 8.65
CA GLU A 45 -12.02 3.64 8.70
C GLU A 45 -11.16 2.83 7.73
N SER A 46 -11.73 1.80 7.11
CA SER A 46 -11.00 0.90 6.22
C SER A 46 -11.22 1.23 4.76
N TRP A 47 -10.19 1.00 3.96
CA TRP A 47 -10.32 0.99 2.51
C TRP A 47 -10.50 -0.44 2.05
N VAL A 48 -11.46 -0.70 1.18
CA VAL A 48 -11.80 -2.05 0.73
C VAL A 48 -11.84 -2.12 -0.79
N THR A 49 -11.46 -3.27 -1.33
CA THR A 49 -11.66 -3.62 -2.73
C THR A 49 -12.32 -4.98 -2.84
N ASP A 50 -13.04 -5.18 -3.94
CA ASP A 50 -13.51 -6.48 -4.36
C ASP A 50 -12.43 -7.12 -5.26
N SER A 51 -12.06 -8.36 -4.95
CA SER A 51 -11.07 -9.15 -5.69
C SER A 51 -11.62 -10.55 -5.98
N PRO A 52 -11.01 -11.33 -6.89
CA PRO A 52 -11.39 -12.73 -7.10
C PRO A 52 -11.30 -13.59 -5.83
N MET A 53 -10.51 -13.17 -4.84
CA MET A 53 -10.38 -13.86 -3.55
C MET A 53 -11.47 -13.46 -2.55
N GLY A 54 -12.33 -12.50 -2.89
CA GLY A 54 -13.33 -11.88 -2.02
C GLY A 54 -12.96 -10.44 -1.63
N LYS A 55 -13.69 -9.90 -0.65
CA LYS A 55 -13.51 -8.54 -0.14
C LYS A 55 -12.27 -8.45 0.75
N VAL A 56 -11.28 -7.65 0.33
CA VAL A 56 -10.07 -7.40 1.12
C VAL A 56 -10.08 -5.98 1.65
N SER A 57 -9.47 -5.76 2.82
CA SER A 57 -9.25 -4.42 3.37
C SER A 57 -7.77 -4.05 3.34
N VAL A 58 -7.49 -2.77 3.15
CA VAL A 58 -6.16 -2.18 3.16
C VAL A 58 -6.14 -1.08 4.22
N ASN A 59 -5.18 -1.17 5.13
CA ASN A 59 -4.97 -0.18 6.18
C ASN A 59 -3.51 0.27 6.13
N PHE A 60 -3.29 1.51 5.70
CA PHE A 60 -1.97 2.15 5.73
C PHE A 60 -1.60 2.58 7.13
N SER A 61 -0.29 2.66 7.36
CA SER A 61 0.31 3.47 8.41
C SER A 61 -0.18 4.92 8.34
N GLU A 62 -0.20 5.59 9.49
CA GLU A 62 -0.55 7.01 9.58
C GLU A 62 0.40 7.86 8.71
N LYS A 63 -0.13 8.99 8.22
CA LYS A 63 0.68 9.95 7.45
C LYS A 63 1.86 10.41 8.31
N ASN A 64 3.06 10.32 7.74
CA ASN A 64 4.30 10.56 8.45
C ASN A 64 5.34 11.22 7.54
N SER A 65 6.33 11.87 8.14
CA SER A 65 7.43 12.52 7.42
C SER A 65 8.59 11.57 7.08
N PHE A 66 8.53 10.30 7.51
CA PHE A 66 9.59 9.31 7.31
C PHE A 66 9.46 8.54 5.99
N GLY A 67 8.41 8.83 5.19
CA GLY A 67 8.14 8.16 3.93
C GLY A 67 7.60 6.74 4.08
N VAL A 68 7.15 6.34 5.28
CA VAL A 68 6.64 4.99 5.56
C VAL A 68 5.23 4.86 4.98
N LEU A 69 5.05 3.83 4.15
CA LEU A 69 3.81 3.44 3.48
C LEU A 69 3.46 1.98 3.78
N ASP A 70 3.97 1.46 4.90
CA ASP A 70 3.65 0.13 5.38
C ASP A 70 2.13 0.02 5.49
N HIS A 71 1.59 -1.10 5.00
CA HIS A 71 0.16 -1.35 5.02
C HIS A 71 -0.13 -2.81 5.31
N THR A 72 -1.23 -3.03 6.01
CA THR A 72 -1.76 -4.37 6.24
C THR A 72 -2.90 -4.63 5.27
N VAL A 73 -2.81 -5.74 4.55
CA VAL A 73 -3.92 -6.28 3.77
C VAL A 73 -4.61 -7.35 4.61
N THR A 74 -5.91 -7.21 4.85
CA THR A 74 -6.71 -8.23 5.55
C THR A 74 -7.55 -8.99 4.53
N MET A 75 -7.37 -10.30 4.50
CA MET A 75 -8.09 -11.23 3.63
C MET A 75 -9.49 -11.52 4.17
N PRO A 76 -10.44 -12.05 3.37
CA PRO A 76 -11.77 -12.41 3.87
C PRO A 76 -11.75 -13.45 4.99
N THR A 77 -10.69 -14.27 5.05
CA THR A 77 -10.44 -15.25 6.11
C THR A 77 -10.02 -14.62 7.44
N GLY A 78 -9.73 -13.32 7.45
CA GLY A 78 -9.15 -12.60 8.60
C GLY A 78 -7.62 -12.64 8.65
N GLU A 79 -6.97 -13.37 7.74
CA GLU A 79 -5.50 -13.37 7.62
C GLU A 79 -4.99 -11.95 7.30
N LYS A 80 -3.91 -11.55 7.96
CA LYS A 80 -3.29 -10.23 7.81
C LYS A 80 -1.90 -10.35 7.22
N VAL A 81 -1.68 -9.70 6.09
CA VAL A 81 -0.40 -9.63 5.41
C VAL A 81 0.16 -8.22 5.53
N LEU A 82 1.27 -8.07 6.24
CA LEU A 82 2.02 -6.82 6.32
C LEU A 82 2.86 -6.65 5.06
N ASN A 83 2.74 -5.49 4.42
CA ASN A 83 3.49 -5.09 3.25
C ASN A 83 4.35 -3.88 3.59
N PRO A 84 5.63 -4.07 3.95
CA PRO A 84 6.54 -2.96 4.20
C PRO A 84 6.83 -2.21 2.89
N MET A 85 6.65 -0.89 2.90
CA MET A 85 6.89 -0.05 1.73
C MET A 85 7.33 1.34 2.16
N ARG A 86 8.31 1.92 1.46
CA ARG A 86 8.83 3.26 1.78
C ARG A 86 9.17 4.05 0.54
N VAL A 87 8.96 5.36 0.61
CA VAL A 87 9.55 6.34 -0.29
C VAL A 87 10.78 6.92 0.40
N LEU A 88 11.94 6.78 -0.23
CA LEU A 88 13.20 7.28 0.29
C LEU A 88 13.76 8.32 -0.70
N PRO A 89 14.37 9.42 -0.21
CA PRO A 89 15.19 10.28 -1.05
C PRO A 89 16.29 9.46 -1.74
N ASN A 90 16.35 9.57 -3.06
CA ASN A 90 17.40 8.99 -3.88
C ASN A 90 18.26 10.14 -4.41
N ALA A 91 19.23 10.56 -3.60
CA ALA A 91 20.15 11.68 -3.85
C ALA A 91 21.57 11.16 -4.06
#